data_AF-A0A9D2HI48-F1
#
_entry.id   AF-A0A9D2HI48-F1
#
_cell.length_a   1.000
_cell.length_b   1.000
_cell.length_c   1.000
_cell.angle_alpha   90.00
_cell.angle_beta   90.00
_cell.angle_gamma   90.00
#
_symmetry.space_group_name_H-M   'P 1'
#
loop_
_entity.id
_entity.type
_entity.pdbx_description
1 polymer ?
#
loop_
_entity_poly.entity_id
_entity_poly.type
_entity_poly.pdbx_seq_one_letter_code
_entity_poly.pdbx_strand_id
1 'polypeptide(L)'
;MENDFYQMYLEELDQIDELEKEEEEKLLALLFSGDLSVRERLIEGNLKRALAYAKEYEDQGIGLNDLIQEASMALTAAVGGFSGGDFQKFLEQEVRKALEAALKEQKMEQNIEEEITARVNVLQQVSSVLAKELGREATVKELAEKMKMTEDEIKDIMKITLDAVNVSQAEHLDLGLDTEEEDQN
;
A
#
# COMPACT_ATOMS: atom_id res chain seq x y z
N MET A 1 1.63 -17.22 4.32
CA MET A 1 0.44 -16.51 4.82
C MET A 1 -0.20 -15.65 3.72
N GLU A 2 0.57 -14.90 2.92
CA GLU A 2 0.04 -14.01 1.86
C GLU A 2 -0.75 -14.72 0.73
N ASN A 3 -0.35 -15.95 0.37
CA ASN A 3 -1.03 -16.74 -0.66
C ASN A 3 -2.40 -17.28 -0.18
N ASP A 4 -2.61 -17.41 1.13
CA ASP A 4 -3.82 -18.02 1.71
C ASP A 4 -5.04 -17.09 1.55
N PHE A 5 -4.84 -15.78 1.73
CA PHE A 5 -5.89 -14.78 1.54
C PHE A 5 -6.31 -14.63 0.08
N TYR A 6 -5.34 -14.71 -0.85
CA TYR A 6 -5.63 -14.65 -2.27
C TYR A 6 -6.44 -15.86 -2.75
N GLN A 7 -6.11 -17.07 -2.27
CA GLN A 7 -6.90 -18.26 -2.60
C GLN A 7 -8.32 -18.17 -2.03
N MET A 8 -8.47 -17.73 -0.78
CA MET A 8 -9.79 -17.51 -0.16
C MET A 8 -10.63 -16.52 -0.98
N TYR A 9 -10.02 -15.41 -1.43
CA TYR A 9 -10.69 -14.44 -2.30
C TYR A 9 -11.14 -15.05 -3.64
N LEU A 10 -10.31 -15.87 -4.28
CA LEU A 10 -10.71 -16.56 -5.50
C LEU A 10 -11.86 -17.54 -5.28
N GLU A 11 -11.84 -18.28 -4.17
CA GLU A 11 -12.93 -19.20 -3.79
C GLU A 11 -14.25 -18.45 -3.56
N GLU A 12 -14.20 -17.27 -2.94
CA GLU A 12 -15.37 -16.40 -2.77
C GLU A 12 -15.88 -15.87 -4.13
N LEU A 13 -14.98 -15.42 -5.00
CA LEU A 13 -15.36 -14.96 -6.34
C LEU A 13 -15.99 -16.07 -7.18
N ASP A 14 -15.54 -17.31 -7.05
CA ASP A 14 -16.10 -18.45 -7.78
C ASP A 14 -17.54 -18.78 -7.35
N GLN A 15 -17.95 -18.38 -6.15
CA GLN A 15 -19.33 -18.52 -5.67
C GLN A 15 -20.28 -17.43 -6.19
N ILE A 16 -19.73 -16.35 -6.78
CA ILE A 16 -20.53 -15.25 -7.32
C ILE A 16 -21.03 -15.62 -8.71
N ASP A 17 -22.36 -15.59 -8.87
CA ASP A 17 -23.03 -15.78 -10.16
C ASP A 17 -22.59 -14.71 -11.16
N GLU A 18 -22.23 -15.15 -12.37
CA GLU A 18 -21.87 -14.25 -13.46
C GLU A 18 -23.01 -13.27 -13.77
N LEU A 19 -22.64 -12.05 -14.13
CA LEU A 19 -23.59 -11.02 -14.52
C LEU A 19 -23.76 -11.03 -16.03
N GLU A 20 -24.91 -11.54 -16.49
CA GLU A 20 -25.26 -11.55 -17.89
C GLU A 20 -25.44 -10.12 -18.42
N LYS A 21 -25.13 -9.91 -19.70
CA LYS A 21 -25.19 -8.57 -20.31
C LYS A 21 -26.59 -7.94 -20.19
N GLU A 22 -27.63 -8.72 -20.40
CA GLU A 22 -29.02 -8.25 -20.28
C GLU A 22 -29.39 -7.90 -18.83
N GLU A 23 -28.82 -8.62 -17.86
CA GLU A 23 -28.98 -8.31 -16.43
C GLU A 23 -28.27 -7.00 -16.09
N GLU A 24 -27.01 -6.83 -16.53
CA GLU A 24 -26.22 -5.60 -16.33
C GLU A 24 -26.96 -4.37 -16.86
N GLU A 25 -27.51 -4.43 -18.08
CA GLU A 25 -28.29 -3.33 -18.67
C GLU A 25 -29.54 -2.98 -17.84
N LYS A 26 -30.25 -3.99 -17.29
CA LYS A 26 -31.41 -3.78 -16.43
C LYS A 26 -31.02 -3.15 -15.09
N LEU A 27 -29.97 -3.64 -14.45
CA LEU A 27 -29.48 -3.12 -13.18
C LEU A 27 -29.00 -1.68 -13.32
N LEU A 28 -28.29 -1.35 -14.41
CA LEU A 28 -27.88 0.03 -14.69
C LEU A 28 -29.09 0.94 -14.91
N ALA A 29 -30.12 0.48 -15.64
CA ALA A 29 -31.35 1.25 -15.80
C ALA A 29 -32.06 1.53 -14.47
N LEU A 30 -32.09 0.54 -13.56
CA LEU A 30 -32.63 0.70 -12.21
C LEU A 30 -31.79 1.68 -11.37
N LEU A 31 -30.46 1.58 -11.46
CA LEU A 31 -29.53 2.51 -10.81
C LEU A 31 -29.81 3.96 -11.26
N PHE A 32 -30.04 4.19 -12.56
CA PHE A 32 -30.41 5.50 -13.09
C PHE A 32 -31.79 5.98 -12.67
N SER A 33 -32.71 5.06 -12.36
CA SER A 33 -34.02 5.40 -11.80
C SER A 33 -33.96 5.79 -10.31
N GLY A 34 -32.78 5.67 -9.69
CA GLY A 34 -32.53 5.99 -8.28
C GLY A 34 -32.66 4.80 -7.34
N ASP A 35 -32.83 3.58 -7.87
CA ASP A 35 -32.80 2.37 -7.05
C ASP A 35 -31.35 2.02 -6.70
N LEU A 36 -30.98 2.20 -5.43
CA LEU A 36 -29.63 1.94 -4.95
C LEU A 36 -29.43 0.48 -4.54
N SER A 37 -30.50 -0.32 -4.45
CA SER A 37 -30.41 -1.74 -4.04
C SER A 37 -29.64 -2.60 -5.05
N VAL A 38 -29.56 -2.16 -6.31
CA VAL A 38 -28.84 -2.86 -7.39
C VAL A 38 -27.32 -2.69 -7.33
N ARG A 39 -26.80 -1.77 -6.50
CA ARG A 39 -25.36 -1.47 -6.44
C ARG A 39 -24.53 -2.68 -6.05
N GLU A 40 -24.97 -3.42 -5.04
CA GLU A 40 -24.27 -4.60 -4.53
C GLU A 40 -24.13 -5.65 -5.64
N ARG A 41 -25.23 -5.99 -6.31
CA ARG A 41 -25.22 -6.93 -7.45
C ARG A 41 -24.34 -6.45 -8.61
N LEU A 42 -24.36 -5.14 -8.92
CA LEU A 42 -23.48 -4.56 -9.94
C LEU A 42 -21.99 -4.66 -9.56
N ILE A 43 -21.66 -4.46 -8.29
CA ILE A 43 -20.29 -4.61 -7.78
C ILE A 43 -19.89 -6.08 -7.87
N GLU A 44 -20.65 -6.99 -7.25
CA GLU A 44 -20.36 -8.43 -7.23
C GLU A 44 -20.16 -8.99 -8.64
N GLY A 45 -21.08 -8.69 -9.55
CA GLY A 45 -21.03 -9.14 -10.95
C GLY A 45 -19.82 -8.65 -11.75
N ASN A 46 -19.13 -7.63 -11.25
CA ASN A 46 -17.98 -7.01 -11.88
C ASN A 46 -16.65 -7.29 -11.16
N LEU A 47 -16.65 -7.96 -10.01
CA LEU A 47 -15.42 -8.23 -9.24
C LEU A 47 -14.39 -9.04 -10.04
N LYS A 48 -14.81 -10.10 -10.74
CA LYS A 48 -13.90 -10.90 -11.60
C LYS A 48 -13.25 -10.07 -12.71
N ARG A 49 -14.00 -9.10 -13.26
CA ARG A 49 -13.50 -8.18 -14.29
C ARG A 49 -12.50 -7.18 -13.71
N ALA A 50 -12.78 -6.62 -12.53
CA ALA A 50 -11.85 -5.76 -11.80
C ALA A 50 -10.55 -6.50 -11.43
N LEU A 51 -10.67 -7.76 -10.97
CA LEU A 51 -9.51 -8.64 -10.74
C LEU A 51 -8.70 -8.87 -12.02
N ALA A 52 -9.35 -9.10 -13.16
CA ALA A 52 -8.65 -9.27 -14.43
C ALA A 52 -7.82 -8.03 -14.80
N TYR A 53 -8.36 -6.82 -14.56
CA TYR A 53 -7.59 -5.59 -14.75
C TYR A 53 -6.43 -5.47 -13.77
N ALA A 54 -6.63 -5.80 -12.49
CA ALA A 54 -5.56 -5.77 -11.49
C ALA A 54 -4.39 -6.71 -11.86
N LYS A 55 -4.69 -7.90 -12.39
CA LYS A 55 -3.67 -8.87 -12.83
C LYS A 55 -2.75 -8.35 -13.94
N GLU A 56 -3.22 -7.43 -14.77
CA GLU A 56 -2.38 -6.81 -15.81
C GLU A 56 -1.25 -5.93 -15.23
N TYR A 57 -1.37 -5.55 -13.95
CA TYR A 57 -0.40 -4.71 -13.25
C TYR A 57 0.45 -5.48 -12.23
N GLU A 58 0.36 -6.82 -12.20
CA GLU A 58 1.24 -7.68 -11.40
C GLU A 58 2.73 -7.43 -11.73
N ASP A 59 3.60 -7.72 -10.76
CA ASP A 59 5.06 -7.60 -10.85
C ASP A 59 5.60 -6.18 -11.11
N GLN A 60 4.77 -5.14 -10.94
CA GLN A 60 5.19 -3.73 -11.13
C GLN A 60 5.63 -3.02 -9.84
N GLY A 61 5.83 -3.76 -8.74
CA GLY A 61 6.33 -3.24 -7.47
C GLY A 61 5.28 -2.96 -6.41
N ILE A 62 4.00 -3.26 -6.69
CA ILE A 62 2.90 -3.33 -5.72
C ILE A 62 2.45 -4.79 -5.57
N GLY A 63 2.10 -5.20 -4.36
CA GLY A 63 1.58 -6.54 -4.08
C GLY A 63 0.22 -6.77 -4.75
N LEU A 64 -0.04 -8.01 -5.18
CA LEU A 64 -1.31 -8.37 -5.83
C LEU A 64 -2.53 -8.06 -4.96
N ASN A 65 -2.43 -8.29 -3.64
CA ASN A 65 -3.52 -7.98 -2.71
C ASN A 65 -3.88 -6.48 -2.73
N ASP A 66 -2.88 -5.60 -2.78
CA ASP A 66 -3.11 -4.15 -2.83
C ASP A 66 -3.73 -3.75 -4.17
N LEU A 67 -3.25 -4.31 -5.29
CA LEU A 67 -3.87 -4.09 -6.61
C LEU A 67 -5.35 -4.52 -6.62
N ILE A 68 -5.68 -5.64 -5.96
CA ILE A 68 -7.06 -6.12 -5.84
C ILE A 68 -7.91 -5.17 -5.01
N GLN A 69 -7.38 -4.65 -3.90
CA GLN A 69 -8.08 -3.67 -3.08
C GLN A 69 -8.35 -2.38 -3.85
N GLU A 70 -7.34 -1.83 -4.53
CA GLU A 70 -7.47 -0.63 -5.35
C GLU A 70 -8.50 -0.81 -6.47
N ALA A 71 -8.45 -1.95 -7.17
CA ALA A 71 -9.44 -2.27 -8.21
C ALA A 71 -10.86 -2.40 -7.65
N SER A 72 -11.02 -3.00 -6.47
CA SER A 72 -12.33 -3.17 -5.81
C SER A 72 -12.91 -1.84 -5.32
N MET A 73 -12.07 -0.95 -4.79
CA MET A 73 -12.44 0.41 -4.41
C MET A 73 -12.85 1.23 -5.65
N ALA A 74 -12.06 1.15 -6.72
CA ALA A 74 -12.35 1.82 -7.98
C ALA A 74 -13.65 1.33 -8.62
N LEU A 75 -13.92 0.02 -8.59
CA LEU A 75 -15.19 -0.56 -9.03
C LEU A 75 -16.37 0.01 -8.23
N THR A 76 -16.28 0.01 -6.90
CA THR A 76 -17.33 0.55 -6.03
C THR A 76 -17.59 2.03 -6.32
N ALA A 77 -16.53 2.82 -6.50
CA ALA A 77 -16.62 4.21 -6.87
C ALA A 77 -17.22 4.41 -8.26
N ALA A 78 -16.85 3.59 -9.24
CA ALA A 78 -17.38 3.63 -10.60
C ALA A 78 -18.88 3.34 -10.62
N VAL A 79 -19.35 2.32 -9.90
CA VAL A 79 -20.79 2.03 -9.75
C VAL A 79 -21.52 3.21 -9.09
N GLY A 80 -20.92 3.86 -8.10
CA GLY A 80 -21.49 5.02 -7.42
C GLY A 80 -21.54 6.29 -8.27
N GLY A 81 -20.57 6.48 -9.17
CA GLY A 81 -20.35 7.70 -9.96
C GLY A 81 -20.80 7.61 -11.43
N PHE A 82 -21.25 6.44 -11.89
CA PHE A 82 -21.64 6.26 -13.28
C PHE A 82 -22.86 7.12 -13.64
N SER A 83 -22.74 7.88 -14.73
CA SER A 83 -23.76 8.88 -15.16
C SER A 83 -24.30 8.64 -16.57
N GLY A 84 -23.93 7.53 -17.22
CA GLY A 84 -24.45 7.12 -18.53
C GLY A 84 -23.35 6.79 -19.55
N GLY A 85 -23.74 6.23 -20.68
CA GLY A 85 -22.82 5.77 -21.73
C GLY A 85 -22.51 4.28 -21.62
N ASP A 86 -21.31 3.90 -22.07
CA ASP A 86 -20.83 2.51 -22.00
C ASP A 86 -20.20 2.25 -20.63
N PHE A 87 -20.91 1.48 -19.80
CA PHE A 87 -20.47 1.18 -18.43
C PHE A 87 -19.16 0.38 -18.39
N GLN A 88 -18.97 -0.58 -19.29
CA GLN A 88 -17.78 -1.44 -19.28
C GLN A 88 -16.53 -0.64 -19.61
N LYS A 89 -16.64 0.24 -20.62
CA LYS A 89 -15.56 1.17 -20.96
C LYS A 89 -15.26 2.15 -19.83
N PHE A 90 -16.30 2.69 -19.18
CA PHE A 90 -16.13 3.61 -18.06
C PHE A 90 -15.45 2.91 -16.87
N LEU A 91 -15.91 1.71 -16.53
CA LEU A 91 -15.35 0.90 -15.45
C LEU A 91 -13.88 0.57 -15.70
N GLU A 92 -13.53 0.14 -16.91
CA GLU A 92 -12.13 -0.13 -17.27
C GLU A 92 -11.25 1.11 -17.06
N GLN A 93 -11.71 2.29 -17.50
CA GLN A 93 -10.95 3.53 -17.35
C GLN A 93 -10.74 3.91 -15.88
N GLU A 94 -11.77 3.82 -15.04
CA GLU A 94 -11.66 4.18 -13.63
C GLU A 94 -10.77 3.18 -12.85
N VAL A 95 -10.88 1.88 -13.12
CA VAL A 95 -10.03 0.87 -12.48
C VAL A 95 -8.56 1.04 -12.89
N ARG A 96 -8.27 1.15 -14.21
CA ARG A 96 -6.89 1.36 -14.67
C ARG A 96 -6.27 2.63 -14.11
N LYS A 97 -7.03 3.72 -14.06
CA LYS A 97 -6.58 4.99 -13.49
C LYS A 97 -6.24 4.87 -12.00
N ALA A 98 -7.04 4.14 -11.22
CA ALA A 98 -6.74 3.89 -9.81
C ALA A 98 -5.47 3.06 -9.63
N LEU A 99 -5.32 1.98 -10.40
CA LEU A 99 -4.13 1.13 -10.37
C LEU A 99 -2.85 1.90 -10.75
N GLU A 100 -2.91 2.73 -11.78
CA GLU A 100 -1.79 3.60 -12.19
C GLU A 100 -1.44 4.64 -11.12
N ALA A 101 -2.45 5.17 -10.42
CA ALA A 101 -2.24 6.11 -9.32
C ALA A 101 -1.55 5.43 -8.14
N ALA A 102 -2.01 4.24 -7.74
CA ALA A 102 -1.41 3.45 -6.68
C ALA A 102 0.06 3.13 -7.00
N LEU A 103 0.36 2.66 -8.22
CA LEU A 103 1.73 2.38 -8.68
C LEU A 103 2.65 3.61 -8.58
N LYS A 104 2.11 4.78 -8.94
CA LYS A 104 2.87 6.02 -8.84
C LYS A 104 3.14 6.41 -7.38
N GLU A 105 2.16 6.22 -6.50
CA GLU A 105 2.29 6.50 -5.07
C GLU A 105 3.32 5.59 -4.42
N GLN A 106 3.23 4.28 -4.64
CA GLN A 106 4.22 3.31 -4.14
C GLN A 106 5.63 3.63 -4.61
N LYS A 107 5.79 3.96 -5.90
CA LYS A 107 7.09 4.34 -6.45
C LYS A 107 7.62 5.62 -5.83
N MET A 108 6.74 6.59 -5.54
CA MET A 108 7.13 7.83 -4.87
C MET A 108 7.59 7.55 -3.43
N GLU A 109 6.87 6.70 -2.70
CA GLU A 109 7.23 6.27 -1.35
C GLU A 109 8.59 5.56 -1.32
N GLN A 110 8.80 4.58 -2.21
CA GLN A 110 10.09 3.88 -2.34
C GLN A 110 11.26 4.84 -2.62
N ASN A 111 11.08 5.82 -3.52
CA ASN A 111 12.15 6.79 -3.80
C ASN A 111 12.46 7.66 -2.56
N ILE A 112 11.44 8.03 -1.79
CA ILE A 112 11.63 8.79 -0.55
C ILE A 112 12.38 7.93 0.46
N GLU A 113 11.99 6.67 0.62
CA GLU A 113 12.67 5.73 1.51
C GLU A 113 14.14 5.56 1.13
N GLU A 114 14.45 5.30 -0.14
CA GLU A 114 15.82 5.20 -0.65
C GLU A 114 16.64 6.46 -0.36
N GLU A 115 16.07 7.64 -0.60
CA GLU A 115 16.74 8.92 -0.34
C GLU A 115 17.04 9.09 1.16
N ILE A 116 16.07 8.78 2.03
CA ILE A 116 16.23 8.87 3.47
C ILE A 116 17.28 7.88 3.97
N THR A 117 17.25 6.62 3.51
CA THR A 117 18.26 5.62 3.85
C THR A 117 19.66 6.06 3.43
N ALA A 118 19.80 6.62 2.23
CA ALA A 118 21.08 7.17 1.76
C ALA A 118 21.58 8.30 2.67
N ARG A 119 20.70 9.23 3.06
CA ARG A 119 21.02 10.33 3.97
C ARG A 119 21.44 9.83 5.36
N VAL A 120 20.75 8.83 5.91
CA VAL A 120 21.10 8.18 7.20
C VAL A 120 22.49 7.56 7.15
N ASN A 121 22.81 6.82 6.08
CA ASN A 121 24.12 6.19 5.93
C ASN A 121 25.26 7.23 5.88
N VAL A 122 25.07 8.31 5.13
CA VAL A 122 26.05 9.41 5.08
C VAL A 122 26.20 10.07 6.46
N LEU A 123 25.09 10.30 7.18
CA LEU A 123 25.12 10.88 8.52
C LEU A 123 25.93 10.02 9.50
N GLN A 124 25.71 8.70 9.51
CA GLN A 124 26.46 7.76 10.36
C GLN A 124 27.96 7.76 10.05
N GLN A 125 28.32 7.79 8.76
CA GLN A 125 29.72 7.87 8.34
C GLN A 125 30.38 9.18 8.78
N VAL A 126 29.73 10.31 8.54
CA VAL A 126 30.26 11.63 8.92
C VAL A 126 30.38 11.76 10.42
N SER A 127 29.38 11.29 11.18
CA SER A 127 29.41 11.27 12.64
C SER A 127 30.59 10.44 13.17
N SER A 128 30.83 9.26 12.61
CA SER A 128 31.96 8.40 12.99
C SER A 128 33.31 9.04 12.71
N VAL A 129 33.46 9.71 11.56
CA VAL A 129 34.69 10.43 11.18
C VAL A 129 34.96 11.59 12.14
N LEU A 130 33.96 12.45 12.36
CA LEU A 130 34.09 13.58 13.28
C LEU A 130 34.33 13.11 14.71
N ALA A 131 33.69 12.02 15.15
CA ALA A 131 33.90 11.50 16.49
C ALA A 131 35.34 11.05 16.72
N LYS A 132 35.95 10.42 15.70
CA LYS A 132 37.36 10.04 15.73
C LYS A 132 38.31 11.24 15.70
N GLU A 133 37.99 12.26 14.90
CA GLU A 133 38.80 13.48 14.79
C GLU A 133 38.74 14.33 16.08
N LEU A 134 37.57 14.44 16.70
CA LEU A 134 37.32 15.27 17.88
C LEU A 134 37.57 14.54 19.21
N GLY A 135 37.62 13.20 19.20
CA GLY A 135 37.72 12.37 20.40
C GLY A 135 36.45 12.37 21.27
N ARG A 136 35.32 12.84 20.74
CA ARG A 136 33.99 12.90 21.36
C ARG A 136 32.92 12.85 20.27
N GLU A 137 31.67 12.57 20.63
CA GLU A 137 30.56 12.64 19.68
C GLU A 137 30.44 14.04 19.03
N ALA A 138 30.11 14.05 17.75
CA ALA A 138 29.88 15.26 16.98
C ALA A 138 28.55 15.91 17.36
N THR A 139 28.52 17.23 17.48
CA THR A 139 27.29 17.98 17.72
C THR A 139 26.46 18.11 16.45
N VAL A 140 25.15 18.34 16.58
CA VAL A 140 24.23 18.57 15.44
C VAL A 140 24.75 19.67 14.51
N LYS A 141 25.28 20.75 15.09
CA LYS A 141 25.86 21.87 14.32
C LYS A 141 27.09 21.47 13.51
N GLU A 142 28.01 20.69 14.10
CA GLU A 142 29.21 20.19 13.41
C GLU A 142 28.84 19.25 12.25
N LEU A 143 27.81 18.42 12.44
CA LEU A 143 27.27 17.53 11.40
C LEU A 143 26.61 18.32 10.28
N ALA A 144 25.79 19.31 10.62
CA ALA A 144 25.12 20.20 9.66
C ALA A 144 26.12 20.94 8.77
N GLU A 145 27.16 21.53 9.37
CA GLU A 145 28.24 22.22 8.64
C GLU A 145 28.98 21.27 7.70
N LYS A 146 29.28 20.03 8.15
CA LYS A 146 30.02 19.04 7.36
C LYS A 146 29.19 18.45 6.22
N MET A 147 27.90 18.20 6.45
CA MET A 147 26.96 17.65 5.46
C MET A 147 26.35 18.71 4.55
N LYS A 148 26.55 20.00 4.85
CA LYS A 148 25.95 21.14 4.15
C LYS A 148 24.42 21.11 4.17
N MET A 149 23.89 20.76 5.34
CA MET A 149 22.45 20.70 5.62
C MET A 149 22.14 21.62 6.79
N THR A 150 20.86 21.91 7.01
CA THR A 150 20.43 22.65 8.19
C THR A 150 20.47 21.76 9.43
N GLU A 151 20.61 22.36 10.62
CA GLU A 151 20.54 21.60 11.88
C GLU A 151 19.19 20.88 12.04
N ASP A 152 18.10 21.44 11.50
CA ASP A 152 16.78 20.83 11.58
C ASP A 152 16.66 19.59 10.67
N GLU A 153 17.19 19.64 9.44
CA GLU A 153 17.25 18.44 8.59
C GLU A 153 18.08 17.31 9.22
N ILE A 154 19.18 17.64 9.92
CA ILE A 154 19.97 16.64 10.66
C ILE A 154 19.15 16.03 11.79
N LYS A 155 18.42 16.84 12.56
CA LYS A 155 17.55 16.35 13.64
C LYS A 155 16.44 15.44 13.10
N ASP A 156 15.85 15.79 11.97
CA ASP A 156 14.79 14.98 11.34
C ASP A 156 15.33 13.60 10.94
N ILE A 157 16.50 13.54 10.30
CA ILE A 157 17.16 12.27 9.94
C ILE A 157 17.51 11.44 11.19
N MET A 158 18.02 12.08 12.24
CA MET A 158 18.32 11.41 13.51
C MET A 158 17.06 10.83 14.17
N LYS A 159 15.94 11.57 14.13
CA LYS A 159 14.66 11.12 14.67
C LYS A 159 14.14 9.89 13.92
N ILE A 160 14.18 9.91 12.59
CA ILE A 160 13.78 8.75 11.77
C ILE A 160 14.62 7.51 12.12
N THR A 161 15.93 7.70 12.31
CA THR A 161 16.84 6.60 12.70
C THR A 161 16.46 6.01 14.06
N LEU A 162 16.14 6.85 15.04
CA LEU A 162 15.71 6.43 16.38
C LEU A 162 14.37 5.70 16.34
N ASP A 163 13.40 6.23 15.60
CA ASP A 163 12.07 5.63 15.46
C ASP A 163 12.18 4.24 14.81
N ALA A 164 13.02 4.08 13.78
CA ALA A 164 13.29 2.77 13.14
C ALA A 164 13.88 1.74 14.12
N VAL A 165 14.84 2.14 14.97
CA VAL A 165 15.43 1.25 15.98
C VAL A 165 14.39 0.85 17.03
N ASN A 166 13.54 1.78 17.46
CA ASN A 166 12.49 1.51 18.44
C ASN A 166 11.43 0.54 17.91
N VAL A 167 10.99 0.69 16.65
CA VAL A 167 10.05 -0.25 16.01
C VAL A 167 10.66 -1.65 15.94
N SER A 168 11.92 -1.76 15.49
CA SER A 168 12.61 -3.07 15.41
C SER A 168 12.78 -3.75 16.76
N GLN A 169 13.00 -2.99 17.84
CA GLN A 169 13.07 -3.54 19.20
C GLN A 169 11.69 -3.98 19.72
N ALA A 170 10.62 -3.24 19.38
CA ALA A 170 9.26 -3.60 19.77
C ALA A 170 8.80 -4.91 19.10
N GLU A 171 9.08 -5.09 17.81
CA GLU A 171 8.80 -6.34 17.08
C GLU A 171 9.58 -7.53 17.64
N HIS A 172 10.82 -7.30 18.10
CA HIS A 172 11.64 -8.35 18.69
C HIS A 172 11.20 -8.76 20.12
N LEU A 173 10.46 -7.90 20.83
CA LEU A 173 9.88 -8.18 22.15
C LEU A 173 8.55 -8.95 22.05
N ASP A 174 7.80 -8.79 20.96
CA ASP A 174 6.52 -9.47 20.74
C ASP A 174 6.70 -10.97 20.37
N LEU A 175 7.85 -11.34 19.81
CA LEU A 175 8.21 -12.73 19.48
C LEU A 175 8.86 -13.50 20.65
N GLY A 176 8.89 -12.91 21.86
CA GLY A 176 9.65 -13.40 23.01
C GLY A 176 8.84 -13.98 24.18
N LEU A 177 7.56 -14.29 24.02
CA LEU A 177 6.73 -14.91 25.07
C LEU A 177 6.24 -16.30 24.67
N ASP A 178 7.17 -17.26 24.69
CA ASP A 178 6.91 -18.67 24.93
C ASP A 178 8.23 -19.34 25.38
N THR A 179 8.78 -18.89 26.50
CA THR A 179 9.77 -19.69 27.24
C THR A 179 9.05 -20.36 28.40
N GLU A 180 8.66 -21.60 28.13
CA GLU A 180 8.58 -22.75 29.05
C GLU A 180 8.59 -22.40 30.54
N GLU A 181 7.42 -22.39 31.17
CA GLU A 181 7.34 -22.77 32.59
C GLU A 181 7.24 -24.29 32.67
N GLU A 182 8.30 -24.85 33.25
CA GLU A 182 8.38 -26.19 33.80
C GLU A 182 7.12 -26.51 34.63
N ASP A 183 6.54 -27.69 34.43
CA ASP A 183 5.99 -28.42 35.56
C ASP A 183 6.48 -29.86 35.51
N GLN A 184 7.45 -30.10 36.39
CA GLN A 184 7.90 -31.41 36.81
C GLN A 184 6.73 -32.15 37.46
N ASN A 185 6.33 -33.31 36.90
CA ASN A 185 5.92 -34.49 37.66
C ASN A 185 5.80 -35.73 36.78
#